data_AF-A0AB74M744-F1
#
_entry.id   AF-A0AB74M744-F1
#
_cell.length_a   1.000
_cell.length_b   1.000
_cell.length_c   1.000
_cell.angle_alpha   90.00
_cell.angle_beta   90.00
_cell.angle_gamma   90.00
#
_symmetry.space_group_name_H-M   'P 1'
#
loop_
_entity.id
_entity.type
_entity.pdbx_description
1 polymer ?
#
loop_
_entity_poly.entity_id
_entity_poly.type
_entity_poly.pdbx_seq_one_letter_code
_entity_poly.pdbx_strand_id
1 'polypeptide(L)'
;WPGAESEEGYIAAFYLQTDKTNINVMYHANTTSQRLGSYGPFDHDWHTLTFRFPGGGSLNVTPVLDNAAGKPFTLTRWTNAAFEA
;
A
#
# COMPACT_ATOMS: atom_id res chain seq x y z
N TRP A 1 -4.23 13.87 9.33
CA TRP A 1 -3.98 12.47 8.93
C TRP A 1 -4.97 11.60 9.71
N PRO A 2 -5.78 10.74 9.07
CA PRO A 2 -6.71 9.83 9.76
C PRO A 2 -5.99 8.82 10.67
N GLY A 3 -6.60 8.44 11.80
CA GLY A 3 -6.04 7.50 12.80
C GLY A 3 -5.85 8.16 14.18
N ALA A 4 -5.51 7.37 15.19
CA ALA A 4 -5.30 7.89 16.55
C ALA A 4 -4.04 8.77 16.63
N GLU A 5 -3.98 9.70 17.59
CA GLU A 5 -2.80 10.56 17.75
C GLU A 5 -1.58 9.82 18.31
N SER A 6 -1.80 8.73 19.04
CA SER A 6 -0.74 7.83 19.51
C SER A 6 -0.13 6.97 18.42
N GLU A 7 -0.69 6.98 17.20
CA GLU A 7 -0.23 6.17 16.07
C GLU A 7 0.69 6.95 15.14
N GLU A 8 1.61 6.23 14.49
CA GLU A 8 2.60 6.82 13.59
C GLU A 8 2.05 7.03 12.18
N GLY A 9 2.46 8.12 11.54
CA GLY A 9 2.10 8.43 10.16
C GLY A 9 3.14 7.92 9.17
N TYR A 10 2.93 6.74 8.59
CA TYR A 10 3.78 6.21 7.52
C TYR A 10 3.30 6.62 6.13
N ILE A 11 4.16 7.31 5.36
CA ILE A 11 3.87 7.60 3.95
C ILE A 11 3.98 6.34 3.06
N ALA A 12 4.64 5.29 3.56
CA ALA A 12 4.70 3.97 2.94
C ALA A 12 4.72 2.87 3.99
N ALA A 13 3.71 2.00 3.96
CA ALA A 13 3.63 0.77 4.74
C ALA A 13 3.05 -0.33 3.85
N PHE A 14 3.71 -0.53 2.70
CA PHE A 14 3.26 -1.44 1.65
C PHE A 14 4.14 -2.66 1.59
N TYR A 15 3.56 -3.80 1.22
CA TYR A 15 4.31 -5.03 1.00
C TYR A 15 3.75 -5.82 -0.19
N LEU A 16 4.61 -6.64 -0.76
CA LEU A 16 4.24 -7.62 -1.77
C LEU A 16 4.11 -8.99 -1.10
N GLN A 17 3.05 -9.72 -1.45
CA GLN A 17 2.84 -11.07 -0.92
C GLN A 17 2.17 -11.94 -1.96
N THR A 18 2.69 -13.15 -2.12
CA THR A 18 2.01 -14.18 -2.89
C THR A 18 0.90 -14.84 -2.07
N ASP A 19 -0.24 -15.08 -2.70
CA ASP A 19 -1.20 -16.06 -2.19
C ASP A 19 -1.03 -17.40 -2.92
N LYS A 20 -2.06 -18.27 -2.90
CA LYS A 20 -1.98 -19.56 -3.59
C LYS A 20 -1.79 -19.44 -5.11
N THR A 21 -2.09 -18.28 -5.69
CA THR A 21 -2.11 -18.09 -7.14
C THR A 21 -1.42 -16.81 -7.60
N ASN A 22 -1.46 -15.71 -6.85
CA ASN A 22 -1.16 -14.37 -7.36
C ASN A 22 -0.08 -13.64 -6.58
N ILE A 23 0.57 -12.66 -7.21
CA ILE A 23 1.36 -11.62 -6.53
C ILE A 23 0.44 -10.45 -6.18
N ASN A 24 0.32 -10.10 -4.90
CA ASN A 24 -0.56 -9.04 -4.41
C ASN A 24 0.23 -7.85 -3.84
N VAL A 25 -0.30 -6.65 -4.08
CA VAL A 25 0.14 -5.42 -3.42
C VAL A 25 -0.76 -5.17 -2.22
N MET A 26 -0.17 -5.06 -1.05
CA MET A 26 -0.87 -4.96 0.22
C MET A 26 -0.48 -3.67 0.95
N TYR A 27 -1.44 -3.11 1.69
CA TYR A 27 -1.25 -1.97 2.59
C TYR A 27 -1.43 -2.45 4.03
N HIS A 28 -0.36 -2.36 4.82
CA HIS A 28 -0.36 -2.69 6.24
C HIS A 28 -0.84 -1.47 7.06
N ALA A 29 -2.14 -1.22 6.98
CA ALA A 29 -2.79 -0.01 7.52
C ALA A 29 -3.27 -0.13 8.97
N ASN A 30 -3.39 -1.38 9.44
CA ASN A 30 -3.82 -1.77 10.79
C ASN A 30 -3.57 -3.28 10.95
N THR A 31 -4.15 -3.89 11.99
CA THR A 31 -4.11 -5.34 12.24
C THR A 31 -4.63 -6.21 11.09
N THR A 32 -5.38 -5.61 10.15
CA THR A 32 -5.84 -6.22 8.91
C THR A 32 -5.30 -5.44 7.71
N SER A 33 -4.40 -6.07 6.95
CA SER A 33 -3.89 -5.48 5.72
C SER A 33 -4.96 -5.39 4.63
N GLN A 34 -4.98 -4.28 3.91
CA GLN A 34 -5.85 -4.08 2.75
C GLN A 34 -5.12 -4.51 1.47
N ARG A 35 -5.77 -5.29 0.59
CA ARG A 35 -5.28 -5.52 -0.77
C ARG A 35 -5.52 -4.29 -1.63
N LEU A 36 -4.47 -3.73 -2.21
CA LEU A 36 -4.51 -2.56 -3.10
C LEU A 36 -4.62 -2.95 -4.58
N GLY A 37 -4.11 -4.13 -4.93
CA GLY A 37 -4.09 -4.65 -6.29
C GLY A 37 -3.40 -6.00 -6.37
N SER A 38 -3.33 -6.54 -7.58
CA SER A 38 -2.63 -7.78 -7.89
C SER A 38 -2.03 -7.68 -9.28
N TYR A 39 -0.85 -8.27 -9.47
CA TYR A 39 -0.26 -8.47 -10.80
C TYR A 39 -0.90 -9.64 -11.55
N GLY A 40 -1.83 -10.37 -10.90
CA GLY A 40 -2.36 -11.61 -11.41
C GLY A 40 -1.50 -12.80 -10.97
N PRO A 41 -1.52 -13.91 -11.74
CA PRO A 41 -0.78 -15.13 -11.40
C PRO A 41 0.69 -14.86 -11.08
N PHE A 42 1.26 -15.63 -10.16
CA PHE A 42 2.69 -15.57 -9.91
C PHE A 42 3.49 -15.96 -11.16
N ASP A 43 4.43 -15.11 -11.53
CA ASP A 43 5.38 -15.32 -12.61
C ASP A 43 6.78 -14.83 -12.19
N HIS A 44 7.71 -14.82 -13.14
CA HIS A 44 9.08 -14.32 -12.96
C HIS A 44 9.39 -13.11 -13.85
N ASP A 45 8.36 -12.47 -14.39
CA ASP A 45 8.52 -11.33 -15.29
C ASP A 45 8.81 -10.06 -14.48
N TRP A 46 9.30 -9.03 -15.19
CA TRP A 46 9.52 -7.73 -14.59
C TRP A 46 8.20 -6.97 -14.44
N HIS A 47 7.96 -6.46 -13.23
CA HIS A 47 6.81 -5.62 -12.92
C HIS A 47 7.23 -4.24 -12.39
N THR A 48 6.31 -3.28 -12.45
CA THR A 48 6.47 -1.93 -11.89
C THR A 48 5.37 -1.61 -10.87
N LEU A 49 5.79 -1.01 -9.75
CA LEU A 49 4.88 -0.49 -8.71
C LEU A 49 5.13 0.99 -8.50
N THR A 50 4.10 1.82 -8.57
CA THR A 50 4.16 3.24 -8.22
C THR A 50 3.00 3.64 -7.31
N PHE A 51 3.27 4.49 -6.32
CA PHE A 51 2.25 5.14 -5.50
C PHE A 51 2.21 6.63 -5.85
N ARG A 52 1.14 7.07 -6.52
CA ARG A 52 0.99 8.45 -6.98
C ARG A 52 0.28 9.30 -5.92
N PHE A 53 1.01 10.28 -5.39
CA PHE A 53 0.49 11.30 -4.50
C PHE A 53 -0.01 12.50 -5.33
N PRO A 54 -1.25 12.97 -5.10
CA PRO A 54 -1.82 14.07 -5.88
C PRO A 54 -1.31 15.47 -5.46
N GLY A 55 -0.53 15.56 -4.38
CA GLY A 55 -0.08 16.84 -3.82
C GLY A 55 -1.15 17.55 -2.98
N GLY A 56 -0.90 18.80 -2.60
CA GLY A 56 -1.86 19.61 -1.83
C GLY A 56 -2.18 19.09 -0.42
N GLY A 57 -1.29 18.28 0.16
CA GLY A 57 -1.51 17.65 1.47
C GLY A 57 -2.54 16.52 1.47
N SER A 58 -3.04 16.10 0.30
CA SER A 58 -3.98 15.00 0.18
C SER A 58 -3.30 13.66 0.47
N LEU A 59 -3.99 12.84 1.25
CA LEU A 59 -3.57 11.48 1.63
C LEU A 59 -4.22 10.40 0.74
N ASN A 60 -4.94 10.80 -0.31
CA ASN A 60 -5.58 9.89 -1.25
C ASN A 60 -4.59 9.47 -2.34
N VAL A 61 -3.98 8.30 -2.16
CA VAL A 61 -2.90 7.76 -2.99
C VAL A 61 -3.49 6.81 -4.03
N THR A 62 -2.98 6.88 -5.26
CA THR A 62 -3.35 5.93 -6.32
C THR A 62 -2.22 4.93 -6.56
N PRO A 63 -2.42 3.61 -6.36
CA PRO A 63 -1.45 2.61 -6.76
C PRO A 63 -1.49 2.45 -8.29
N VAL A 64 -0.33 2.27 -8.91
CA VAL A 64 -0.19 1.99 -10.34
C VAL A 64 0.67 0.74 -10.48
N LEU A 65 0.07 -0.31 -11.03
CA LEU A 65 0.69 -1.62 -11.24
C LEU A 65 0.82 -1.81 -12.75
N ASP A 66 2.05 -1.96 -13.26
CA ASP A 66 2.32 -2.11 -14.70
C ASP A 66 1.62 -1.06 -15.58
N ASN A 67 1.75 0.20 -15.16
CA ASN A 67 1.11 1.37 -15.78
C ASN A 67 -0.43 1.40 -15.68
N ALA A 68 -1.07 0.39 -15.10
CA ALA A 68 -2.50 0.39 -14.83
C ALA A 68 -2.80 1.03 -13.46
N ALA A 69 -3.56 2.12 -13.48
CA ALA A 69 -4.01 2.77 -12.26
C ALA A 69 -5.06 1.90 -11.54
N GLY A 70 -4.80 1.57 -10.28
CA GLY A 70 -5.72 0.88 -9.40
C GLY A 70 -6.71 1.82 -8.71
N LYS A 71 -7.47 1.27 -7.77
CA LYS A 71 -8.41 2.03 -6.95
C LYS A 71 -7.64 2.92 -5.95
N PRO A 72 -7.89 4.23 -5.87
CA PRO A 72 -7.30 5.08 -4.86
C PRO A 72 -7.66 4.64 -3.43
N PHE A 73 -6.74 4.86 -2.49
CA PHE A 73 -6.92 4.57 -1.08
C PHE A 73 -6.37 5.74 -0.24
N THR A 74 -6.90 5.90 0.98
CA THR A 74 -6.46 6.95 1.89
C THR A 74 -5.46 6.40 2.89
N LEU A 75 -4.33 7.08 3.07
CA LEU A 75 -3.37 6.76 4.13
C LEU A 75 -3.98 7.00 5.51
N THR A 76 -3.75 6.04 6.41
CA THR A 76 -4.08 6.10 7.83
C THR A 76 -2.80 6.05 8.65
N ARG A 77 -2.86 6.59 9.86
CA ARG A 77 -1.85 6.33 10.88
C ARG A 77 -1.97 4.88 11.33
N TRP A 78 -0.84 4.30 11.67
CA TRP A 78 -0.72 2.96 12.19
C TRP A 78 0.63 2.81 12.87
N THR A 79 0.65 2.27 14.09
CA THR A 79 1.92 1.94 14.74
C THR A 79 2.42 0.60 14.23
N ASN A 80 3.56 0.63 13.55
CA ASN A 80 4.28 -0.58 13.19
C ASN A 80 5.52 -0.69 14.09
N ALA A 81 5.34 -1.30 15.26
CA ALA A 81 6.35 -1.39 16.32
C ALA A 81 7.71 -1.96 15.89
N ALA A 82 7.79 -2.60 14.72
CA ALA A 82 9.02 -3.14 14.17
C ALA A 82 9.94 -2.09 13.49
N PHE A 83 9.45 -0.87 13.27
CA PHE A 83 10.18 0.21 12.59
C PHE A 83 10.21 1.52 13.39
N GLU A 84 9.88 1.46 14.68
CA GLU A 84 10.07 2.59 15.61
C GLU A 84 11.55 3.00 15.63
N ALA A 85 11.79 4.32 15.59
CA ALA A 85 13.13 4.92 15.55
C ALA A 85 13.77 5.03 16.94
#